data_AF-A0A6G8CMQ1-F1
#
_entry.id   AF-A0A6G8CMQ1-F1
#
_cell.length_a   1.000
_cell.length_b   1.000
_cell.length_c   1.000
_cell.angle_alpha   90.00
_cell.angle_beta   90.00
_cell.angle_gamma   90.00
#
_symmetry.space_group_name_H-M   'P 1'
#
loop_
_entity.id
_entity.type
_entity.pdbx_description
1 polymer ?
#
loop_
_entity_poly.entity_id
_entity_poly.type
_entity_poly.pdbx_seq_one_letter_code
_entity_poly.pdbx_strand_id
1 'polypeptide(L)' 'MSNLIQTNPSAQAHPVLHNEERQPCEVWTRVMGYHRPVASFNVGKQGEFAERLHFNESCCAPLN' A
#
# COMPACT_ATOMS: atom_id res chain seq x y z
N MET A 1 36.99 15.05 -14.66
CA MET A 1 36.86 13.76 -15.38
C MET A 1 35.71 13.00 -14.75
N SER A 2 34.55 13.11 -15.41
CA SER A 2 33.34 12.28 -15.35
C SER A 2 33.13 11.37 -14.12
N ASN A 3 32.20 11.76 -13.25
CA ASN A 3 31.52 10.86 -12.33
C ASN A 3 30.65 9.87 -13.12
N LEU A 4 30.95 8.58 -13.01
CA LEU A 4 30.10 7.50 -13.52
C LEU A 4 28.91 7.33 -12.56
N ILE A 5 27.75 7.85 -12.95
CA ILE A 5 26.47 7.49 -12.31
C ILE A 5 26.14 6.08 -12.80
N GLN A 6 26.37 5.09 -11.95
CA GLN A 6 25.95 3.70 -12.17
C GLN A 6 24.42 3.67 -12.14
N THR A 7 23.75 3.78 -13.30
CA THR A 7 22.30 3.58 -13.41
C THR A 7 22.00 2.11 -13.18
N ASN A 8 21.36 1.79 -12.06
CA ASN A 8 20.96 0.43 -11.72
C ASN A 8 19.92 -0.08 -12.75
N PRO A 9 20.24 -1.09 -13.60
CA PRO A 9 19.42 -1.46 -14.76
C PRO A 9 18.16 -2.28 -14.41
N SER A 10 17.91 -2.55 -13.13
CA SER A 10 16.80 -3.41 -12.67
C SER A 10 15.54 -2.65 -12.24
N ALA A 11 15.52 -1.32 -12.29
CA ALA A 11 14.31 -0.53 -12.08
C ALA A 11 13.42 -0.57 -13.33
N GLN A 12 12.92 -1.74 -13.71
CA GLN A 12 11.91 -1.81 -14.77
C GLN A 12 10.63 -1.14 -14.29
N ALA A 13 10.18 -0.13 -15.03
CA ALA A 13 8.94 0.58 -14.74
C ALA A 13 7.76 -0.40 -14.78
N HIS A 14 6.93 -0.40 -13.75
CA HIS A 14 5.72 -1.22 -13.72
C HIS A 14 4.81 -0.81 -14.91
N PRO A 15 4.29 -1.76 -15.71
CA PRO A 15 3.44 -1.41 -16.85
C PRO A 15 2.16 -0.73 -16.37
N VAL A 16 1.82 0.39 -17.00
CA VAL A 16 0.55 1.09 -16.76
C VAL A 16 -0.53 0.37 -17.56
N LEU A 17 -1.40 -0.37 -16.86
CA LEU A 17 -2.52 -1.11 -17.46
C LEU A 17 -3.81 -0.26 -17.48
N HIS A 18 -4.63 -0.43 -18.52
CA HIS A 18 -6.01 0.07 -18.53
C HIS A 18 -6.89 -0.68 -17.53
N ASN A 19 -8.05 -0.12 -17.17
CA ASN A 19 -8.91 -0.72 -16.16
C ASN A 19 -9.49 -2.08 -16.59
N GLU A 20 -9.77 -2.29 -17.89
CA GLU A 20 -10.27 -3.59 -18.37
C GLU A 20 -9.21 -4.69 -18.34
N GLU A 21 -7.93 -4.31 -18.36
CA GLU A 21 -6.78 -5.23 -18.36
C GLU A 21 -6.36 -5.63 -16.94
N ARG A 22 -6.91 -4.99 -15.90
CA ARG A 22 -6.58 -5.26 -14.50
C ARG A 22 -7.37 -6.45 -13.98
N GLN A 23 -6.68 -7.34 -13.26
CA GLN A 23 -7.32 -8.38 -12.48
C GLN A 23 -7.89 -7.77 -11.19
N PRO A 24 -9.18 -8.00 -10.83
CA PRO A 24 -9.69 -7.62 -9.52
C PRO A 24 -8.96 -8.37 -8.41
N CYS A 25 -8.58 -7.63 -7.36
CA CYS A 25 -7.91 -8.15 -6.18
C CYS A 25 -8.78 -7.95 -4.95
N GLU A 26 -8.86 -8.97 -4.10
CA GLU A 26 -9.50 -8.84 -2.80
C GLU A 26 -8.51 -8.27 -1.77
N VAL A 27 -8.93 -7.23 -1.06
CA VAL A 27 -8.13 -6.62 -0.01
C VAL A 27 -8.48 -7.27 1.32
N TRP A 28 -7.47 -7.77 2.04
CA TRP A 28 -7.61 -8.39 3.34
C TRP A 28 -6.92 -7.55 4.40
N THR A 29 -7.54 -7.45 5.58
CA THR A 29 -6.99 -6.66 6.70
C THR A 29 -7.16 -7.40 8.02
N ARG A 30 -6.40 -6.98 9.03
CA ARG A 30 -6.42 -7.59 10.35
C ARG A 30 -7.57 -7.02 11.19
N VAL A 31 -8.46 -7.89 11.63
CA VAL A 31 -9.55 -7.59 12.56
C VAL A 31 -9.28 -8.34 13.86
N MET A 32 -8.89 -7.61 14.92
CA MET A 32 -8.72 -8.15 16.28
C MET A 32 -7.88 -9.44 16.42
N GLY A 33 -7.04 -9.80 15.44
CA GLY A 33 -6.27 -11.04 15.52
C GLY A 33 -6.16 -11.81 14.21
N TYR A 34 -7.23 -11.79 13.41
CA TYR A 34 -7.36 -12.61 12.21
C TYR A 34 -7.51 -11.76 10.95
N HIS A 35 -7.26 -12.37 9.78
CA HIS A 35 -7.46 -11.72 8.49
C HIS A 35 -8.91 -11.88 8.04
N ARG A 36 -9.52 -10.78 7.61
CA ARG A 36 -10.86 -10.73 7.06
C ARG A 36 -10.84 -9.90 5.77
N PRO A 37 -11.57 -10.30 4.71
CA PRO A 37 -11.69 -9.48 3.53
C PRO A 37 -12.45 -8.19 3.86
N VAL A 38 -11.94 -7.07 3.37
CA VAL A 38 -12.55 -5.74 3.56
C VAL A 38 -13.96 -5.71 2.95
N ALA A 39 -14.17 -6.40 1.84
CA ALA A 39 -15.47 -6.53 1.18
C ALA A 39 -16.56 -7.16 2.07
N SER A 40 -16.19 -7.89 3.12
CA SER A 40 -17.14 -8.51 4.06
C SER A 40 -17.63 -7.52 5.14
N PHE A 41 -17.11 -6.30 5.23
CA PHE A 41 -17.42 -5.39 6.33
C PHE A 41 -18.87 -4.91 6.30
N ASN A 42 -19.53 -4.94 7.46
CA ASN A 42 -20.83 -4.30 7.66
C ASN A 42 -20.64 -2.79 7.90
N VAL A 43 -21.74 -2.02 7.87
CA VAL A 43 -21.70 -0.55 8.01
C VAL A 43 -20.97 -0.08 9.28
N GLY A 44 -21.21 -0.74 10.42
CA GLY A 44 -20.54 -0.40 11.68
C GLY A 44 -19.02 -0.63 11.62
N LYS A 45 -18.57 -1.73 11.00
CA LYS A 45 -17.15 -2.02 10.84
C LYS A 45 -16.48 -1.10 9.82
N GLN A 46 -17.19 -0.70 8.77
CA GLN A 46 -16.72 0.29 7.80
C GLN A 46 -16.45 1.64 8.48
N GLY A 47 -17.37 2.09 9.35
CA GLY A 47 -17.20 3.31 10.16
C GLY A 47 -15.98 3.23 11.08
N GLU A 48 -15.89 2.17 11.89
CA GLU A 48 -14.71 1.98 12.76
C GLU A 48 -13.40 1.90 11.98
N PHE A 49 -13.38 1.27 10.80
CA PHE A 49 -12.18 1.18 9.98
C PHE A 49 -11.76 2.54 9.41
N ALA A 50 -12.72 3.38 9.02
CA ALA A 50 -12.47 4.72 8.49
C ALA A 50 -11.90 5.69 9.55
N GLU A 51 -12.20 5.46 10.83
CA GLU A 51 -11.69 6.26 11.95
C GLU A 51 -10.28 5.84 12.41
N ARG A 52 -9.71 4.76 11.84
CA ARG A 52 -8.36 4.29 12.21
C ARG A 52 -7.29 5.27 11.76
N LEU A 53 -6.36 5.57 12.66
CA LEU A 53 -5.18 6.36 12.36
C LEU A 53 -4.03 5.45 11.92
N HIS A 54 -3.42 5.79 10.78
CA HIS A 54 -2.22 5.11 10.28
C HIS A 54 -0.96 5.77 10.82
N PHE A 55 0.07 4.95 11.00
CA PHE A 55 1.40 5.44 11.30
C PHE A 55 1.94 6.28 10.14
N ASN A 56 2.51 7.44 10.43
CA ASN A 56 3.21 8.26 9.44
C ASN A 56 4.72 8.06 9.63
N GLU A 57 5.33 7.29 8.74
CA GLU A 57 6.77 6.97 8.79
C GLU A 57 7.66 8.22 8.77
N SER A 58 7.24 9.27 8.04
CA SER A 58 7.97 10.53 7.91
C SER A 58 8.14 11.26 9.23
N CYS A 59 7.18 11.12 10.16
CA CYS A 59 7.22 11.76 11.47
C CYS A 59 8.12 11.04 12.48
N CYS A 60 8.60 9.83 12.16
CA CYS A 60 9.41 9.01 13.05
C CYS A 60 10.83 8.77 12.52
N ALA A 61 11.25 9.44 11.44
CA ALA A 61 12.63 9.42 11.01
C ALA A 61 13.51 10.04 12.12
N PRO A 62 14.62 9.38 12.51
CA PRO A 62 15.55 9.98 13.46
C PRO A 62 16.12 11.28 12.87
N LEU A 63 16.18 12.33 13.68
CA LEU A 63 16.93 13.53 13.35
C LEU A 63 18.40 13.10 13.22
N ASN A 64 18.93 13.14 11.99
CA ASN A 64 20.37 13.03 11.75
C ASN A 64 21.10 14.22 12.36
#